data_AF-A0A7L4G8M1-F1
#
_entry.id   AF-A0A7L4G8M1-F1
#
_cell.length_a   1.000
_cell.length_b   1.000
_cell.length_c   1.000
_cell.angle_alpha   90.00
_cell.angle_beta   90.00
_cell.angle_gamma   90.00
#
_symmetry.space_group_name_H-M   'P 1'
#
loop_
_entity.id
_entity.type
_entity.pdbx_description
1 polymer ?
#
loop_
_entity_poly.entity_id
_entity_poly.type
_entity_poly.pdbx_seq_one_letter_code
_entity_poly.pdbx_strand_id
1 'polypeptide(L)'
;MTGSLVSDRSHDDIVTRMKNIECIELGRHRLKPWYFSPYPQELTALPVLYLCEFCLKYGHSLRCLQRHLTKCDLRHPPGNEIYRKGTISFFEIDGRKNKSYSQNLCLLAKCFLDHKTLYYDTDPFLFYVMTEYDSKGFHIVGYFSK
;
A
#
# COMPACT_ATOMS: atom_id res chain seq x y z
N MET A 1 -23.86 -38.40 -5.97
CA MET A 1 -23.06 -37.78 -7.05
C MET A 1 -22.41 -36.53 -6.50
N THR A 2 -21.20 -36.69 -5.99
CA THR A 2 -20.38 -35.67 -5.33
C THR A 2 -19.51 -34.98 -6.37
N GLY A 3 -19.72 -33.67 -6.58
CA GLY A 3 -18.89 -32.81 -7.42
C GLY A 3 -18.11 -31.81 -6.56
N SER A 4 -16.79 -31.85 -6.69
CA SER A 4 -15.77 -31.29 -5.81
C SER A 4 -15.65 -29.75 -5.82
N LEU A 5 -15.47 -29.16 -4.64
CA LEU A 5 -15.21 -27.72 -4.41
C LEU A 5 -13.75 -27.42 -3.97
N VAL A 6 -12.76 -28.23 -4.37
CA VAL A 6 -11.45 -28.25 -3.67
C VAL A 6 -10.21 -27.94 -4.53
N SER A 7 -10.31 -27.39 -5.74
CA SER A 7 -9.11 -27.22 -6.59
C SER A 7 -8.46 -25.82 -6.62
N ASP A 8 -9.16 -24.71 -6.33
CA ASP A 8 -8.57 -23.38 -6.55
C ASP A 8 -7.76 -22.80 -5.37
N ARG A 9 -8.02 -23.21 -4.12
CA ARG A 9 -7.29 -22.66 -2.95
C ARG A 9 -5.82 -23.06 -2.92
N SER A 10 -5.50 -24.24 -3.46
CA SER A 10 -4.16 -24.82 -3.35
C SER A 10 -3.07 -24.08 -4.16
N HIS A 11 -3.44 -23.46 -5.28
CA HIS A 11 -2.48 -22.72 -6.10
C HIS A 11 -2.20 -21.32 -5.56
N ASP A 12 -3.24 -20.61 -5.11
CA ASP A 12 -3.08 -19.32 -4.43
C ASP A 12 -2.24 -19.47 -3.15
N ASP A 13 -2.41 -20.56 -2.39
CA ASP A 13 -1.62 -20.88 -1.20
C ASP A 13 -0.13 -21.12 -1.50
N ILE A 14 0.23 -21.54 -2.72
CA ILE A 14 1.63 -21.75 -3.12
C ILE A 14 2.27 -20.45 -3.61
N VAL A 15 1.54 -19.64 -4.39
CA VAL A 15 2.02 -18.34 -4.90
C VAL A 15 2.16 -17.33 -3.75
N THR A 16 1.25 -17.34 -2.78
CA THR A 16 1.31 -16.47 -1.59
C THR A 16 2.48 -16.79 -0.65
N ARG A 17 3.00 -18.02 -0.69
CA ARG A 17 4.19 -18.45 0.07
C ARG A 17 5.52 -18.00 -0.53
N MET A 18 5.53 -17.52 -1.78
CA MET A 18 6.74 -17.02 -2.44
C MET A 18 6.71 -15.50 -2.52
N LYS A 19 7.59 -14.86 -1.74
CA LYS A 19 7.84 -13.42 -1.81
C LYS A 19 8.29 -13.04 -3.22
N ASN A 20 7.62 -12.06 -3.83
CA ASN A 20 7.89 -11.61 -5.20
C ASN A 20 8.58 -10.25 -5.33
N ILE A 21 8.68 -9.45 -4.26
CA ILE A 21 9.28 -8.11 -4.29
C ILE A 21 10.48 -8.07 -3.35
N GLU A 22 11.69 -7.85 -3.86
CA GLU A 22 12.90 -7.89 -3.05
C GLU A 22 12.97 -6.77 -1.99
N CYS A 23 12.79 -5.52 -2.45
CA CYS A 23 12.90 -4.31 -1.65
C CYS A 23 11.87 -3.25 -2.08
N ILE A 24 11.34 -2.50 -1.11
CA ILE A 24 10.51 -1.32 -1.32
C ILE A 24 11.26 -0.09 -0.80
N GLU A 25 11.31 0.99 -1.57
CA GLU A 25 11.75 2.30 -1.09
C GLU A 25 10.53 3.20 -0.87
N LEU A 26 10.32 3.64 0.37
CA LEU A 26 9.21 4.48 0.80
C LEU A 26 9.75 5.63 1.67
N GLY A 27 9.69 6.85 1.14
CA GLY A 27 10.30 8.01 1.79
C GLY A 27 11.80 7.79 2.02
N ARG A 28 12.24 7.91 3.27
CA ARG A 28 13.64 7.67 3.69
C ARG A 28 13.96 6.21 4.02
N HIS A 29 13.00 5.30 3.87
CA HIS A 29 13.12 3.92 4.34
C HIS A 29 13.20 2.91 3.20
N ARG A 30 14.04 1.90 3.40
CA ARG A 30 14.05 0.68 2.58
C ARG A 30 13.47 -0.48 3.39
N LEU A 31 12.42 -1.07 2.87
CA LEU A 31 11.64 -2.10 3.53
C LEU A 31 11.84 -3.42 2.80
N LYS A 32 12.01 -4.50 3.55
CA LYS A 32 12.05 -5.87 3.02
C LYS A 32 10.65 -6.48 3.18
N PRO A 33 9.88 -6.68 2.10
CA PRO A 33 8.58 -7.38 2.18
C PRO A 33 8.73 -8.77 2.79
N TRP A 34 7.68 -9.24 3.46
CA TRP A 34 7.60 -10.55 4.10
C TRP A 34 6.78 -11.54 3.28
N TYR A 35 5.74 -11.05 2.62
CA TYR A 35 4.78 -11.87 1.88
C TYR A 35 4.68 -11.43 0.42
N PHE A 36 4.09 -12.29 -0.40
CA PHE A 36 3.65 -11.94 -1.75
C PHE A 36 2.69 -10.75 -1.74
N SER A 37 2.86 -9.82 -2.69
CA SER A 37 1.87 -8.77 -3.00
C SER A 37 1.67 -8.62 -4.52
N PRO A 38 0.42 -8.51 -5.01
CA PRO A 38 0.08 -8.52 -6.44
C PRO A 38 0.32 -7.16 -7.11
N TYR A 39 1.54 -6.64 -7.03
CA TYR A 39 1.99 -5.55 -7.88
C TYR A 39 2.15 -6.04 -9.33
N PRO A 40 2.07 -5.14 -10.34
CA PRO A 40 2.34 -5.48 -11.74
C PRO A 40 3.65 -6.27 -11.91
N GLN A 41 3.61 -7.33 -12.72
CA GLN A 41 4.70 -8.30 -12.81
C GLN A 41 6.02 -7.65 -13.23
N GLU A 42 5.97 -6.64 -14.11
CA GLU A 42 7.14 -5.92 -14.61
C GLU A 42 7.85 -5.14 -13.49
N LEU A 43 7.13 -4.80 -12.42
CA LEU A 43 7.67 -4.11 -11.25
C LEU A 43 8.22 -5.06 -10.20
N THR A 44 7.62 -6.24 -10.08
CA THR A 44 8.06 -7.27 -9.10
C THR A 44 9.42 -7.86 -9.46
N ALA A 45 9.77 -7.88 -10.75
CA ALA A 45 11.08 -8.33 -11.23
C ALA A 45 12.22 -7.32 -10.96
N LEU A 46 11.91 -6.11 -10.48
CA LEU A 46 12.92 -5.08 -10.23
C LEU A 46 13.59 -5.28 -8.85
N PRO A 47 14.87 -4.91 -8.69
CA PRO A 47 15.55 -4.99 -7.39
C PRO A 47 14.90 -4.10 -6.32
N VAL A 48 14.32 -2.97 -6.72
CA VAL A 48 13.67 -2.00 -5.83
C VAL A 48 12.39 -1.46 -6.46
N LEU A 49 11.29 -1.57 -5.72
CA LEU A 49 10.02 -0.92 -6.02
C LEU A 49 9.94 0.43 -5.30
N TYR A 50 9.79 1.53 -6.05
CA TYR A 50 9.80 2.88 -5.49
C TYR A 50 8.37 3.38 -5.28
N LEU A 51 8.03 3.83 -4.07
CA LEU A 51 6.71 4.38 -3.72
C LEU A 51 6.84 5.84 -3.30
N CYS A 52 5.89 6.67 -3.76
CA CYS A 52 5.68 7.98 -3.16
C CYS A 52 5.15 7.85 -1.74
N GLU A 53 5.79 8.49 -0.76
CA GLU A 53 5.37 8.41 0.65
C GLU A 53 4.01 9.04 0.94
N PHE A 54 3.57 9.99 0.08
CA PHE A 54 2.32 10.72 0.30
C PHE A 54 1.14 10.12 -0.45
N CYS A 55 1.29 9.74 -1.72
CA CYS A 55 0.18 9.20 -2.52
C CYS A 55 0.24 7.68 -2.72
N LEU A 56 1.30 7.03 -2.23
CA LEU A 56 1.57 5.59 -2.34
C LEU A 56 1.69 5.06 -3.77
N LYS A 57 1.72 5.95 -4.77
CA LYS A 57 1.93 5.57 -6.16
C LYS A 57 3.31 4.92 -6.31
N TYR A 58 3.33 3.75 -6.91
CA TYR A 58 4.53 2.97 -7.19
C TYR A 58 5.11 3.31 -8.57
N GLY A 59 6.42 3.09 -8.74
CA GLY A 59 7.15 3.32 -9.98
C GLY A 59 8.37 2.42 -10.13
N HIS A 60 8.86 2.31 -11.37
CA HIS A 60 9.93 1.38 -11.76
C HIS A 60 11.36 1.91 -11.52
N SER A 61 11.53 3.19 -11.18
CA SER A 61 12.87 3.76 -11.00
C SER A 61 12.83 5.01 -10.11
N LEU A 62 13.98 5.29 -9.48
CA LEU A 62 14.19 6.52 -8.72
C LEU A 62 13.92 7.78 -9.56
N ARG A 63 14.34 7.79 -10.83
CA ARG A 63 14.08 8.91 -11.76
C ARG A 63 12.58 9.16 -11.95
N CYS A 64 11.79 8.09 -12.02
CA CYS A 64 10.34 8.20 -12.14
C CYS A 64 9.69 8.71 -10.85
N LEU A 65 10.17 8.26 -9.69
CA LEU A 65 9.73 8.79 -8.40
C LEU A 65 10.08 10.28 -8.27
N GLN A 66 11.30 10.70 -8.58
CA GLN A 66 11.73 12.09 -8.54
C GLN A 66 10.83 12.98 -9.40
N ARG A 67 10.57 12.59 -10.66
CA ARG A 67 9.65 13.32 -11.55
C ARG A 67 8.20 13.34 -11.04
N HIS A 68 7.78 12.29 -10.33
CA HIS A 68 6.47 12.29 -9.68
C HIS A 68 6.43 13.28 -8.52
N LEU A 69 7.46 13.33 -7.68
CA LEU A 69 7.54 14.24 -6.54
C LEU A 69 7.53 15.73 -6.94
N THR A 70 8.02 16.09 -8.13
CA THR A 70 7.92 17.48 -8.63
C THR A 70 6.50 17.88 -9.05
N LYS A 71 5.58 16.93 -9.19
CA LYS A 71 4.19 17.15 -9.64
C LYS A 71 3.14 16.70 -8.61
N CYS A 72 3.57 15.99 -7.57
CA CYS A 72 2.68 15.47 -6.56
C CYS A 72 2.39 16.57 -5.54
N ASP A 73 1.14 16.98 -5.44
CA ASP A 73 0.71 18.02 -4.50
C ASP A 73 0.30 17.46 -3.13
N LEU A 74 0.19 16.14 -3.01
CA LEU A 74 -0.16 15.50 -1.73
C LEU A 74 1.00 15.61 -0.73
N ARG A 75 0.67 16.04 0.48
CA ARG A 75 1.57 16.04 1.66
C ARG A 75 0.93 15.36 2.87
N HIS A 76 -0.22 14.72 2.67
CA HIS A 76 -0.94 13.93 3.67
C HIS A 76 -1.84 12.92 2.96
N PRO A 77 -2.33 11.88 3.67
CA PRO A 77 -3.32 10.96 3.11
C PRO A 77 -4.59 11.70 2.64
N PRO A 78 -5.19 11.33 1.50
CA PRO A 78 -6.33 12.03 0.91
C PRO A 78 -7.63 11.67 1.64
N GLY A 79 -7.87 12.32 2.77
CA GLY A 79 -9.02 12.07 3.64
C GLY A 79 -9.19 13.19 4.66
N ASN A 80 -10.14 13.02 5.57
CA ASN A 80 -10.38 13.98 6.64
C ASN A 80 -9.44 13.70 7.81
N GLU A 81 -8.73 14.71 8.31
CA GLU A 81 -8.02 14.61 9.59
C GLU A 81 -9.08 14.54 10.72
N ILE A 82 -9.26 13.37 11.31
CA ILE A 82 -10.27 13.12 12.35
C ILE A 82 -9.69 13.14 13.77
N TYR A 83 -8.37 13.17 13.89
CA TYR A 83 -7.65 13.25 15.16
C TYR A 83 -6.31 13.94 14.97
N ARG A 84 -5.94 14.79 15.94
CA ARG A 84 -4.62 15.38 16.03
C ARG A 84 -4.18 15.55 17.48
N LYS A 85 -2.97 15.09 17.81
CA LYS A 85 -2.29 15.36 19.08
C LYS A 85 -0.79 15.48 18.86
N GLY A 86 -0.27 16.70 18.99
CA GLY A 86 1.14 17.00 18.72
C GLY A 86 1.47 16.73 17.24
N THR A 87 2.46 15.85 17.00
CA THR A 87 2.87 15.41 15.67
C THR A 87 2.05 14.24 15.14
N ILE A 88 1.18 13.62 15.95
CA ILE A 88 0.40 12.44 15.54
C ILE A 88 -0.97 12.85 15.04
N SER A 89 -1.33 12.36 13.85
CA SER A 89 -2.65 12.58 13.23
C SER A 89 -3.23 11.31 12.64
N PHE A 90 -4.56 11.19 12.66
CA PHE A 90 -5.30 10.16 11.92
C PHE A 90 -6.12 10.78 10.80
N PHE A 91 -6.04 10.17 9.63
CA PHE A 91 -6.86 10.50 8.47
C PHE A 91 -7.86 9.38 8.21
N GLU A 92 -9.15 9.73 8.11
CA GLU A 92 -10.19 8.83 7.63
C GLU A 92 -10.34 8.97 6.11
N ILE A 93 -10.21 7.86 5.41
CA ILE A 93 -10.20 7.77 3.95
C ILE A 93 -11.31 6.82 3.53
N ASP A 94 -12.25 7.34 2.77
CA ASP A 94 -13.29 6.57 2.10
C ASP A 94 -12.71 5.86 0.87
N GLY A 95 -12.70 4.52 0.89
CA GLY A 95 -12.12 3.68 -0.15
C GLY A 95 -12.82 3.78 -1.51
N ARG A 96 -14.10 4.16 -1.53
CA ARG A 96 -14.86 4.43 -2.75
C ARG A 96 -14.47 5.79 -3.35
N LYS A 97 -14.26 6.81 -2.53
CA LYS A 97 -13.86 8.15 -2.98
C LYS A 97 -12.39 8.24 -3.37
N ASN A 98 -11.52 7.52 -2.66
CA ASN A 98 -10.07 7.57 -2.82
C ASN A 98 -9.51 6.23 -3.31
N LYS A 99 -10.08 5.69 -4.38
CA LYS A 99 -9.82 4.34 -4.88
C LYS A 99 -8.34 4.08 -5.15
N SER A 100 -7.66 4.97 -5.87
CA SER A 100 -6.24 4.77 -6.21
C SER A 100 -5.34 4.75 -4.97
N TYR A 101 -5.55 5.65 -4.01
CA TYR A 101 -4.78 5.66 -2.77
C TYR A 101 -5.03 4.39 -1.96
N SER A 102 -6.30 4.00 -1.83
CA SER A 102 -6.72 2.84 -1.05
C SER A 102 -6.20 1.53 -1.63
N GLN A 103 -6.21 1.38 -2.96
CA GLN A 103 -5.62 0.23 -3.64
C GLN A 103 -4.10 0.17 -3.44
N ASN A 104 -3.40 1.31 -3.57
CA ASN A 104 -1.96 1.37 -3.32
C ASN A 104 -1.62 1.02 -1.87
N LEU A 105 -2.41 1.51 -0.91
CA LEU A 105 -2.26 1.18 0.51
C LEU A 105 -2.47 -0.32 0.75
N CYS A 106 -3.49 -0.91 0.12
CA CYS A 106 -3.74 -2.35 0.21
C CYS A 106 -2.61 -3.21 -0.36
N LEU A 107 -2.04 -2.81 -1.51
CA LEU A 107 -0.89 -3.48 -2.11
C LEU A 107 0.33 -3.41 -1.19
N LEU A 108 0.61 -2.23 -0.63
CA LEU A 108 1.69 -2.06 0.34
C LEU A 108 1.47 -2.90 1.59
N ALA A 109 0.24 -2.93 2.12
CA ALA A 109 -0.11 -3.73 3.29
C ALA A 109 0.07 -5.23 3.05
N LYS A 110 -0.31 -5.72 1.86
CA LYS A 110 -0.20 -7.13 1.51
C LYS A 110 1.25 -7.64 1.51
N CYS A 111 2.24 -6.75 1.32
CA CYS A 111 3.66 -7.08 1.48
C CYS A 111 4.03 -7.53 2.90
N PHE A 112 3.23 -7.16 3.91
CA PHE A 112 3.51 -7.38 5.34
C PHE A 112 2.38 -8.15 6.05
N LEU A 113 1.32 -8.52 5.33
CA LEU A 113 0.18 -9.29 5.86
C LEU A 113 -0.01 -10.57 5.05
N ASP A 114 -0.04 -11.71 5.75
CA ASP A 114 -0.23 -13.02 5.13
C ASP A 114 -1.65 -13.14 4.53
N HIS A 115 -2.67 -12.97 5.38
CA HIS A 115 -4.06 -13.28 5.06
C HIS A 115 -4.91 -12.05 4.62
N LYS A 116 -4.34 -11.12 3.86
CA LYS A 116 -5.12 -10.01 3.27
C LYS A 116 -5.72 -10.44 1.92
N THR A 117 -7.04 -10.65 1.89
CA THR A 117 -7.77 -11.17 0.72
C THR A 117 -8.27 -10.10 -0.24
N LEU A 118 -8.58 -8.90 0.27
CA LEU A 118 -9.14 -7.80 -0.52
C LEU A 118 -8.13 -6.66 -0.67
N TYR A 119 -7.70 -6.42 -1.92
CA TYR A 119 -6.74 -5.38 -2.26
C TYR A 119 -7.13 -4.49 -3.45
N TYR A 120 -8.01 -4.95 -4.34
CA TYR A 120 -8.56 -4.10 -5.43
C TYR A 120 -9.96 -3.58 -5.17
N ASP A 121 -10.80 -4.37 -4.47
CA ASP A 121 -12.13 -3.94 -4.06
C ASP A 121 -12.04 -3.18 -2.73
N THR A 122 -11.83 -1.87 -2.83
CA THR A 122 -11.68 -0.97 -1.68
C THR A 122 -12.95 -0.20 -1.34
N ASP A 123 -13.97 -0.28 -2.21
CA ASP A 123 -15.22 0.46 -2.11
C ASP A 123 -15.97 0.26 -0.78
N PRO A 124 -15.99 -0.94 -0.15
CA PRO A 124 -16.73 -1.14 1.10
C PRO A 124 -15.94 -0.71 2.36
N PHE A 125 -14.71 -0.23 2.24
CA PHE A 125 -13.82 0.01 3.40
C PHE A 125 -13.60 1.49 3.69
N LEU A 126 -13.56 1.82 4.98
CA LEU A 126 -12.90 3.01 5.49
C LEU A 126 -11.47 2.66 5.92
N PHE A 127 -10.52 3.54 5.61
CA PHE A 127 -9.12 3.40 6.03
C PHE A 127 -8.79 4.52 7.02
N TYR A 128 -8.21 4.13 8.15
CA TYR A 128 -7.76 5.04 9.20
C TYR A 128 -6.24 5.04 9.23
N VAL A 129 -5.64 6.06 8.61
CA VAL A 129 -4.18 6.15 8.42
C VAL A 129 -3.58 7.01 9.51
N MET A 130 -2.69 6.42 10.30
CA MET A 130 -1.89 7.14 11.29
C MET A 130 -0.65 7.72 10.64
N THR A 131 -0.36 8.97 10.97
CA THR A 131 0.78 9.71 10.44
C THR A 131 1.56 10.43 11.52
N GLU A 132 2.83 10.67 11.25
CA GLU A 132 3.68 11.60 11.99
C GLU A 132 3.93 12.84 11.14
N TYR A 133 3.71 14.02 11.70
CA TYR A 133 3.84 15.32 11.04
C TYR A 133 5.22 15.94 11.27
N ASP A 134 5.87 16.38 10.19
CA ASP A 134 7.05 17.24 10.21
C ASP A 134 6.93 18.42 9.20
N SER A 135 8.00 19.17 8.97
CA SER A 135 8.01 20.32 8.05
C SER A 135 7.75 19.97 6.57
N LYS A 136 7.89 18.70 6.19
CA LYS A 136 7.65 18.19 4.84
C LYS A 136 6.24 17.66 4.66
N GLY A 137 5.53 17.26 5.72
CA GLY A 137 4.14 16.80 5.64
C GLY A 137 3.81 15.74 6.68
N PHE A 138 2.82 14.89 6.35
CA PHE A 138 2.31 13.82 7.18
C PHE A 138 2.78 12.48 6.63
N HIS A 139 3.69 11.84 7.35
CA HIS A 139 4.37 10.61 6.96
C HIS A 139 3.61 9.40 7.51
N ILE A 140 3.23 8.46 6.64
CA ILE A 140 2.50 7.26 7.04
C ILE A 140 3.32 6.39 8.00
N VAL A 141 2.71 6.00 9.13
CA VAL A 141 3.31 5.11 10.14
C VAL A 141 2.60 3.76 10.16
N GLY A 142 1.29 3.76 9.96
CA GLY A 142 0.46 2.55 9.95
C GLY A 142 -0.99 2.88 9.65
N TYR A 143 -1.83 1.86 9.55
CA TYR A 143 -3.27 2.05 9.33
C TYR A 143 -4.07 0.85 9.82
N PHE A 144 -5.39 1.03 9.96
CA PHE A 144 -6.36 -0.07 9.98
C PHE A 144 -7.52 0.23 9.04
N SER A 145 -8.22 -0.81 8.58
CA SER A 145 -9.44 -0.67 7.77
C SER A 145 -10.66 -1.21 8.51
N LYS A 146 -11.83 -0.61 8.27
CA LYS A 146 -13.12 -1.01 8.87
C LYS A 146 -14.18 -1.14 7.78
#